data_AF-A0A2Z6NGC1-F1
#
_entry.id   AF-A0A2Z6NGC1-F1
#
_cell.length_a   1.000
_cell.length_b   1.000
_cell.length_c   1.000
_cell.angle_alpha   90.00
_cell.angle_beta   90.00
_cell.angle_gamma   90.00
#
_symmetry.space_group_name_H-M   'P 1'
#
loop_
_entity.id
_entity.type
_entity.pdbx_description
1 polymer ?
#
loop_
_entity_poly.entity_id
_entity_poly.type
_entity_poly.pdbx_seq_one_letter_code
_entity_poly.pdbx_strand_id
1 'polypeptide(L)' 'MAASAVEKIEIDVPIKATPQQFFEVLCNKTHHISNVCPDVVKGIDLHEGDWGTEGSIISWNYVFGK' A
#
# COMPACT_ATOMS: atom_id res chain seq x y z
N MET A 1 -31.20 6.05 17.21
CA MET A 1 -30.31 5.71 16.07
C MET A 1 -29.07 6.56 16.25
N ALA A 2 -27.94 5.96 16.62
CA ALA A 2 -26.68 6.68 16.82
C ALA A 2 -26.13 7.10 15.45
N ALA A 3 -25.69 8.34 15.32
CA ALA A 3 -24.97 8.80 14.13
C ALA A 3 -23.59 8.12 14.10
N SER A 4 -23.27 7.42 13.01
CA SER A 4 -21.89 6.98 12.76
C SER A 4 -21.08 8.21 12.34
N ALA A 5 -20.05 8.57 13.10
CA ALA A 5 -19.08 9.57 12.67
C ALA A 5 -18.21 8.94 11.56
N VAL A 6 -18.51 9.25 10.30
CA VAL A 6 -17.69 8.87 9.14
C VAL A 6 -16.96 10.13 8.69
N GLU A 7 -15.63 10.11 8.78
CA GLU A 7 -14.75 11.17 8.29
C GLU A 7 -13.88 10.62 7.15
N LYS A 8 -13.70 11.45 6.11
CA LYS A 8 -12.88 11.14 4.94
C LYS A 8 -11.72 12.12 4.89
N ILE A 9 -10.50 11.61 4.76
CA ILE A 9 -9.28 12.41 4.61
C ILE A 9 -8.70 12.14 3.23
N GLU A 10 -8.37 13.19 2.49
CA GLU A 10 -7.78 13.12 1.14
C GLU A 10 -6.60 14.07 1.05
N ILE A 11 -5.55 13.66 0.32
CA ILE A 11 -4.38 14.47 0.03
C ILE A 11 -3.86 14.14 -1.37
N ASP A 12 -3.52 15.17 -2.13
CA ASP A 12 -2.83 15.05 -3.41
C ASP A 12 -1.34 15.32 -3.24
N VAL A 13 -0.50 14.36 -3.63
CA VAL A 13 0.96 14.51 -3.60
C VAL A 13 1.50 14.40 -5.02
N PRO A 14 2.13 15.44 -5.58
CA PRO A 14 2.66 15.38 -6.93
C PRO A 14 3.88 14.45 -6.99
N ILE A 15 3.86 13.50 -7.92
CA ILE A 15 4.96 12.57 -8.17
C ILE A 15 5.56 12.81 -9.57
N LYS A 16 6.85 12.50 -9.71
CA LYS A 16 7.54 12.56 -11.01
C LYS A 16 7.37 11.30 -11.86
N ALA A 17 6.97 10.18 -11.24
CA ALA A 17 6.75 8.92 -11.93
C ALA A 17 5.45 8.95 -12.74
N THR A 18 5.37 8.15 -13.81
CA THR A 18 4.12 8.03 -14.56
C THR A 18 3.08 7.26 -13.74
N PRO A 19 1.77 7.45 -14.01
CA PRO A 19 0.72 6.70 -13.33
C PRO A 19 0.90 5.18 -13.44
N GLN A 20 1.37 4.71 -14.59
CA GLN A 20 1.62 3.29 -14.86
C GLN A 20 2.76 2.74 -13.99
N GLN A 21 3.87 3.47 -13.86
CA GLN A 21 5.00 3.05 -13.02
C GLN A 21 4.59 2.97 -11.55
N PHE A 22 3.81 3.94 -11.07
CA PHE A 22 3.35 3.97 -9.69
C PHE A 22 2.36 2.83 -9.40
N PHE A 23 1.37 2.62 -10.28
CA PHE A 23 0.40 1.54 -10.16
C PHE A 23 1.06 0.16 -10.17
N GLU A 24 2.02 -0.06 -11.08
CA GLU A 24 2.75 -1.34 -11.18
C GLU A 24 3.44 -1.70 -9.86
N VAL A 25 4.09 -0.73 -9.21
CA VAL A 25 4.79 -0.99 -7.94
C VAL A 25 3.80 -1.18 -6.79
N LEU A 26 2.76 -0.36 -6.70
CA LEU A 26 1.83 -0.41 -5.56
C LEU A 26 0.83 -1.54 -5.60
N CYS A 27 0.39 -1.96 -6.78
CA CYS A 27 -0.65 -2.96 -6.94
C CYS A 27 -0.08 -4.32 -7.38
N ASN A 28 0.79 -4.35 -8.39
CA ASN A 28 1.24 -5.61 -8.99
C ASN A 28 2.52 -6.17 -8.34
N LYS A 29 3.40 -5.28 -7.89
CA LYS A 29 4.72 -5.63 -7.33
C LYS A 29 4.89 -5.09 -5.92
N THR A 30 3.80 -5.09 -5.15
CA THR A 30 3.73 -4.47 -3.83
C THR A 30 4.83 -4.95 -2.90
N HIS A 31 5.19 -6.24 -2.93
CA HIS A 31 6.29 -6.82 -2.15
C HIS A 31 7.65 -6.15 -2.34
N HIS A 32 7.91 -5.50 -3.48
CA HIS A 32 9.14 -4.74 -3.70
C HIS A 32 9.23 -3.46 -2.85
N ILE A 33 8.14 -2.97 -2.29
CA ILE A 33 8.13 -1.71 -1.52
C ILE A 33 9.01 -1.79 -0.28
N SER A 34 9.14 -2.98 0.32
CA SER A 34 10.10 -3.24 1.41
C SER A 34 11.56 -2.94 1.00
N ASN A 35 11.91 -3.08 -0.28
CA ASN A 35 13.23 -2.74 -0.81
C ASN A 35 13.34 -1.25 -1.19
N VAL A 36 12.22 -0.61 -1.55
CA VAL A 36 12.18 0.81 -1.95
C VAL A 36 12.25 1.73 -0.74
N CYS A 37 11.55 1.39 0.34
CA CYS A 37 11.53 2.15 1.59
C CYS A 37 11.73 1.24 2.82
N PRO A 38 12.90 0.60 2.96
CA PRO A 38 13.17 -0.37 4.03
C PRO A 38 13.09 0.25 5.43
N ASP A 39 13.25 1.57 5.53
CA ASP A 39 13.15 2.30 6.79
C ASP A 39 11.72 2.27 7.36
N VAL A 40 10.72 2.31 6.46
CA VAL A 40 9.29 2.36 6.80
C VAL A 40 8.65 0.99 6.69
N VAL A 41 8.87 0.27 5.60
CA VAL A 41 8.25 -1.04 5.32
C VAL A 41 9.30 -2.13 5.51
N LYS A 42 9.04 -3.05 6.44
CA LYS A 42 9.95 -4.15 6.78
C LYS A 42 9.71 -5.42 5.98
N GLY A 43 8.48 -5.61 5.50
CA GLY A 43 8.12 -6.77 4.71
C GLY A 43 6.66 -6.71 4.29
N ILE A 44 6.34 -7.42 3.22
CA ILE A 44 4.97 -7.59 2.76
C ILE A 44 4.81 -9.04 2.32
N ASP A 45 3.89 -9.74 2.98
CA ASP A 45 3.66 -11.17 2.79
C ASP A 45 2.29 -11.41 2.14
N LEU A 46 2.23 -12.35 1.21
CA LEU A 46 0.99 -12.81 0.58
C LEU A 46 0.39 -13.95 1.40
N HIS A 47 -0.87 -13.81 1.80
CA HIS A 47 -1.60 -14.84 2.54
C HIS A 47 -2.54 -15.64 1.63
N GLU A 48 -3.32 -14.95 0.79
CA GLU A 48 -4.29 -15.57 -0.10
C GLU A 48 -4.32 -14.87 -1.46
N GLY A 49 -4.59 -15.63 -2.52
CA GLY A 49 -4.63 -15.16 -3.90
C GLY A 49 -3.25 -15.00 -4.52
N ASP A 50 -3.14 -14.07 -5.47
CA ASP A 50 -1.92 -13.76 -6.21
C ASP A 50 -1.59 -12.26 -6.13
N TRP A 51 -0.32 -11.90 -6.34
CA TRP A 51 0.08 -10.50 -6.39
C TRP A 51 -0.61 -9.77 -7.54
N GLY A 52 -1.17 -8.59 -7.26
CA GLY A 52 -1.82 -7.75 -8.28
C GLY A 52 -3.22 -8.20 -8.70
N THR A 53 -3.78 -9.23 -8.07
CA THR A 53 -5.15 -9.67 -8.37
C THR A 53 -6.14 -9.12 -7.36
N GLU A 54 -7.33 -8.76 -7.84
CA GLU A 54 -8.46 -8.42 -6.98
C GLU A 54 -8.79 -9.60 -6.05
N GLY A 55 -9.09 -9.29 -4.79
CA GLY A 55 -9.38 -10.30 -3.77
C GLY A 55 -8.16 -10.91 -3.08
N SER A 56 -6.93 -10.51 -3.44
CA SER A 56 -5.73 -10.93 -2.72
C SER A 56 -5.67 -10.37 -1.30
N ILE A 57 -5.14 -11.18 -0.37
CA ILE A 57 -4.93 -10.79 1.03
C ILE A 57 -3.43 -10.71 1.27
N ILE A 58 -2.95 -9.50 1.56
CA ILE A 58 -1.54 -9.22 1.85
C ILE A 58 -1.39 -8.56 3.21
N SER A 59 -0.33 -8.92 3.95
CA SER A 59 0.03 -8.26 5.20
C SER A 59 1.20 -7.32 4.98
N TRP A 60 1.04 -6.08 5.43
CA TRP A 60 2.11 -5.09 5.45
C TRP A 60 2.71 -5.01 6.84
N ASN A 61 4.00 -5.32 6.94
CA ASN A 61 4.77 -5.08 8.15
C ASN A 61 5.52 -3.75 7.99
N TYR A 62 5.10 -2.73 8.75
CA TYR A 62 5.68 -1.39 8.69
C TYR A 62 5.92 -0.82 10.08
N VAL A 63 6.85 0.13 10.17
CA VAL A 63 7.14 0.91 11.37
C VAL A 63 6.67 2.34 11.10
N PHE A 64 5.86 2.88 12.01
CA PHE A 64 5.36 4.25 11.94
C PHE A 64 5.96 5.08 13.06
N GLY A 65 6.67 6.15 12.69
CA GLY A 65 7.38 7.00 13.65
C GLY A 65 8.74 6.42 14.06
N LYS A 66 9.64 7.32 14.43
CA LYS A 66 10.80 6.97 15.26
C LYS A 66 10.33 6.86 16.70
#